data_AF-A0A1J0WH41-F1
#
_entry.id   AF-A0A1J0WH41-F1
#
_cell.length_a   1.000
_cell.length_b   1.000
_cell.length_c   1.000
_cell.angle_alpha   90.00
_cell.angle_beta   90.00
_cell.angle_gamma   90.00
#
_symmetry.space_group_name_H-M   'P 1'
#
loop_
_entity.id
_entity.type
_entity.pdbx_description
1 polymer ?
#
loop_
_entity_poly.entity_id
_entity_poly.type
_entity_poly.pdbx_seq_one_letter_code
_entity_poly.pdbx_strand_id
1 'polypeptide(L)'
;MDTREELEARAEALGLKVPGNIGDEKLAKRIREAEAAADEGGPTVTVICAVPGGRRRAGRRWDGGETRVPEDEFTEEMAKALARDPMFQVVEA
;
A
#
# COMPACT_ATOMS: atom_id res chain seq x y z
N MET A 1 24.19 -7.43 14.66
CA MET A 1 23.12 -8.28 15.20
C MET A 1 22.18 -7.32 15.86
N ASP A 2 20.95 -7.18 15.37
CA ASP A 2 19.92 -6.40 16.06
C ASP A 2 19.74 -6.99 17.46
N THR A 3 19.69 -6.14 18.47
CA THR A 3 19.45 -6.57 19.85
C THR A 3 17.98 -6.95 20.03
N ARG A 4 17.69 -7.75 21.07
CA ARG A 4 16.32 -8.18 21.36
C ARG A 4 15.35 -6.99 21.56
N GLU A 5 15.82 -5.93 22.21
CA GLU A 5 15.09 -4.67 22.37
C GLU A 5 14.73 -4.03 21.03
N GLU A 6 15.65 -4.00 20.07
CA GLU A 6 15.39 -3.46 18.72
C GLU A 6 14.34 -4.28 17.97
N LEU A 7 14.39 -5.61 18.10
CA LEU A 7 13.40 -6.49 17.49
C LEU A 7 12.02 -6.33 18.13
N GLU A 8 11.93 -6.23 19.47
CA GLU A 8 10.66 -6.00 20.16
C GLU A 8 10.07 -4.63 19.82
N ALA A 9 10.89 -3.59 19.70
CA ALA A 9 10.46 -2.25 19.26
C ALA A 9 9.89 -2.25 17.82
N ARG A 10 10.54 -2.94 16.87
CA ARG A 10 10.03 -3.07 15.49
C ARG A 10 8.73 -3.86 15.44
N ALA A 11 8.65 -4.95 16.20
CA ALA A 11 7.42 -5.74 16.28
C ALA A 11 6.25 -4.92 16.87
N GLU A 12 6.52 -4.11 17.90
CA GLU A 12 5.52 -3.20 18.48
C GLU A 12 5.09 -2.11 17.48
N ALA A 13 6.03 -1.52 16.73
CA ALA A 13 5.72 -0.56 15.67
C ALA A 13 4.83 -1.15 14.57
N LEU A 14 4.99 -2.45 14.28
CA LEU A 14 4.16 -3.20 13.34
C LEU A 14 2.86 -3.73 13.96
N GLY A 15 2.61 -3.48 15.26
CA GLY A 15 1.44 -3.97 15.99
C GLY A 15 1.42 -5.50 16.17
N LEU A 16 2.55 -6.17 16.01
CA LEU A 16 2.67 -7.62 16.17
C LEU A 16 2.58 -8.01 17.64
N LYS A 17 1.68 -8.93 17.95
CA LYS A 17 1.58 -9.51 19.30
C LYS A 17 2.65 -10.60 19.47
N VAL A 18 3.76 -10.24 20.11
CA VAL A 18 4.90 -11.14 20.30
C VAL A 18 4.86 -11.83 21.67
N PRO A 19 4.94 -13.16 21.75
CA PRO A 19 5.11 -13.86 23.03
C PRO A 19 6.50 -13.59 23.61
N GLY A 20 6.59 -13.24 24.90
CA GLY A 20 7.89 -12.97 25.56
C GLY A 20 8.86 -14.16 25.63
N ASN A 21 8.41 -15.38 25.35
CA ASN A 21 9.24 -16.59 25.24
C ASN A 21 9.66 -16.93 23.80
N ILE A 22 9.48 -16.01 22.84
CA ILE A 22 9.97 -16.20 21.47
C ILE A 22 11.49 -16.10 21.42
N GLY A 23 12.11 -16.92 20.57
CA GLY A 23 13.53 -16.80 20.24
C GLY A 23 13.75 -15.72 19.19
N ASP A 24 14.93 -15.08 19.23
CA ASP A 24 15.26 -13.90 18.41
C ASP A 24 15.15 -14.19 16.91
N GLU A 25 15.52 -15.40 16.47
CA GLU A 25 15.39 -15.84 15.08
C GLU A 25 13.93 -15.86 14.59
N LYS A 26 13.00 -16.32 15.43
CA LYS A 26 11.56 -16.36 15.10
C LYS A 26 10.95 -14.96 15.14
N LEU A 27 11.42 -14.12 16.05
CA LEU A 27 11.00 -12.74 16.14
C LEU A 27 11.43 -11.95 14.90
N ALA A 28 12.70 -12.05 14.50
CA ALA A 28 13.23 -11.44 13.30
C ALA A 28 12.49 -11.92 12.04
N LYS A 29 12.15 -13.21 11.96
CA LYS A 29 11.34 -13.75 10.85
C LYS A 29 9.94 -13.11 10.78
N ARG A 30 9.23 -13.01 11.91
CA ARG A 30 7.90 -12.41 11.96
C ARG A 30 7.90 -10.92 11.65
N ILE A 31 8.92 -10.22 12.14
CA ILE A 31 9.12 -8.81 11.80
C ILE A 31 9.29 -8.68 10.30
N ARG A 32 10.18 -9.46 9.68
CA ARG A 32 10.32 -9.45 8.21
C ARG A 32 9.03 -9.78 7.46
N GLU A 33 8.28 -10.79 7.91
CA GLU A 33 7.00 -11.14 7.28
C GLU A 33 5.96 -10.02 7.45
N ALA A 34 5.95 -9.30 8.58
CA ALA A 34 5.04 -8.19 8.81
C ALA A 34 5.49 -6.87 8.17
N GLU A 35 6.79 -6.59 8.11
CA GLU A 35 7.35 -5.51 7.30
C GLU A 35 7.02 -5.77 5.84
N ALA A 36 7.24 -6.98 5.34
CA ALA A 36 6.83 -7.37 3.99
C ALA A 36 5.32 -7.26 3.79
N ALA A 37 4.48 -7.67 4.73
CA ALA A 37 3.02 -7.53 4.61
C ALA A 37 2.55 -6.07 4.72
N ALA A 38 3.24 -5.24 5.50
CA ALA A 38 3.00 -3.79 5.55
C ALA A 38 3.43 -3.11 4.24
N ASP A 39 4.50 -3.59 3.62
CA ASP A 39 4.96 -3.22 2.27
C ASP A 39 4.14 -3.88 1.15
N GLU A 40 3.43 -4.99 1.39
CA GLU A 40 2.49 -5.59 0.43
C GLU A 40 1.22 -4.73 0.26
N GLY A 41 1.03 -3.73 1.12
CA GLY A 41 0.33 -2.50 0.77
C GLY A 41 1.26 -1.57 -0.01
N GLY A 42 1.86 -2.06 -1.10
CA GLY A 42 2.93 -1.41 -1.87
C GLY A 42 2.58 0.00 -2.34
N PRO A 43 3.46 0.68 -3.10
CA PRO A 43 3.20 2.03 -3.57
C PRO A 43 1.75 2.10 -4.09
N THR A 44 0.94 2.92 -3.45
CA THR A 44 -0.50 2.98 -3.77
C THR A 44 -0.74 4.26 -4.51
N VAL A 45 -1.35 4.12 -5.67
CA VAL A 45 -1.72 5.25 -6.51
C VAL A 45 -3.14 5.65 -6.15
N THR A 46 -3.30 6.88 -5.68
CA THR A 46 -4.61 7.47 -5.41
C THR A 46 -5.10 8.17 -6.67
N VAL A 47 -6.14 7.62 -7.29
CA VAL A 47 -6.80 8.24 -8.45
C VAL A 47 -8.03 9.00 -7.97
N ILE A 48 -8.04 10.30 -8.22
CA ILE A 48 -9.15 11.19 -7.90
C ILE A 48 -9.98 11.44 -9.16
N CYS A 49 -11.25 11.09 -9.11
CA CYS A 49 -12.23 11.40 -10.15
C CYS A 49 -13.07 12.61 -9.74
N ALA A 50 -12.98 13.70 -10.49
CA ALA A 50 -13.75 14.92 -10.24
C ALA A 50 -15.25 14.79 -10.57
N VAL A 51 -15.66 13.68 -11.20
CA VAL A 51 -17.05 13.44 -11.60
C VAL A 51 -17.79 12.70 -10.46
N PRO A 52 -18.83 13.29 -9.85
CA PRO A 52 -19.51 12.69 -8.69
C PRO A 52 -20.22 11.36 -8.98
N GLY A 53 -20.59 11.09 -10.24
CA GLY A 53 -21.17 9.81 -10.67
C GLY A 53 -20.15 8.72 -11.04
N GLY A 54 -18.86 9.03 -10.90
CA GLY A 54 -17.77 8.23 -11.44
C GLY A 54 -17.68 8.29 -12.96
N ARG A 55 -16.60 7.75 -13.52
CA ARG A 55 -16.39 7.68 -14.97
C ARG A 55 -15.56 6.47 -15.36
N ARG A 56 -15.82 5.93 -16.56
CA ARG A 56 -15.11 4.77 -17.08
C ARG A 56 -13.91 5.22 -17.91
N ARG A 57 -12.70 4.83 -17.50
CA ARG A 57 -11.45 5.11 -18.21
C ARG A 57 -10.46 3.97 -18.01
N ALA A 58 -9.65 3.73 -19.04
CA ALA A 58 -8.67 2.64 -19.07
C ALA A 58 -9.28 1.26 -18.77
N GLY A 59 -10.47 0.97 -19.33
CA GLY A 59 -11.17 -0.31 -19.14
C GLY A 59 -11.90 -0.47 -17.80
N ARG A 60 -11.54 0.31 -16.77
CA ARG A 60 -12.14 0.26 -15.43
C ARG A 60 -13.17 1.39 -15.20
N ARG A 61 -14.12 1.16 -14.30
CA ARG A 61 -14.99 2.22 -13.76
C ARG A 61 -14.33 2.79 -12.49
N TRP A 62 -14.15 4.10 -12.48
CA TRP A 62 -13.69 4.87 -11.32
C TRP A 62 -14.89 5.52 -10.67
N ASP A 63 -15.08 5.31 -9.38
CA ASP A 63 -16.12 6.00 -8.61
C ASP A 63 -15.74 7.48 -8.41
N GLY A 64 -16.73 8.32 -8.10
CA GLY A 64 -16.47 9.73 -7.83
C GLY A 64 -15.70 9.91 -6.53
N GLY A 65 -14.70 10.80 -6.53
CA GLY A 65 -13.81 11.01 -5.38
C GLY A 65 -12.51 10.22 -5.47
N GLU A 66 -11.98 9.79 -4.33
CA GLU A 66 -10.70 9.08 -4.23
C GLU A 66 -10.86 7.57 -4.41
N THR A 67 -10.02 6.97 -5.25
CA THR A 67 -9.89 5.52 -5.39
C THR A 67 -8.44 5.15 -5.19
N ARG A 68 -8.15 4.33 -4.17
CA ARG A 68 -6.80 3.79 -3.95
C ARG A 68 -6.61 2.53 -4.77
N VAL A 69 -5.49 2.45 -5.47
CA VAL A 69 -5.14 1.32 -6.32
C VAL A 69 -3.71 0.93 -6.02
N PRO A 70 -3.41 -0.37 -5.84
CA PRO A 70 -2.02 -0.84 -5.76
C PRO A 70 -1.27 -0.49 -7.05
N GLU A 71 -0.02 -0.04 -6.98
CA GLU A 71 0.80 0.25 -8.16
C GLU A 71 0.99 -0.99 -9.05
N ASP A 72 1.01 -2.19 -8.46
CA ASP A 72 1.09 -3.46 -9.19
C ASP A 72 -0.12 -3.68 -10.12
N GLU A 73 -1.31 -3.18 -9.73
CA GLU A 73 -2.51 -3.16 -10.57
C GLU A 73 -2.58 -1.91 -11.48
N PHE A 74 -1.75 -0.89 -11.24
CA PHE A 74 -1.78 0.39 -11.95
C PHE A 74 -0.79 0.42 -13.11
N THR A 75 -1.24 -0.02 -14.29
CA THR A 75 -0.36 -0.06 -15.47
C THR A 75 -0.06 1.34 -16.02
N GLU A 76 1.11 1.48 -16.68
CA GLU A 76 1.49 2.74 -17.36
C GLU A 76 0.45 3.20 -18.40
N GLU A 77 -0.25 2.27 -19.03
CA GLU A 77 -1.34 2.59 -19.97
C GLU A 77 -2.53 3.23 -19.25
N MET A 78 -2.87 2.77 -18.04
CA MET A 78 -3.88 3.41 -17.20
C MET A 78 -3.43 4.82 -16.81
N ALA A 79 -2.18 4.99 -16.38
CA ALA A 79 -1.61 6.30 -16.06
C ALA A 79 -1.72 7.28 -17.24
N LYS A 80 -1.31 6.85 -18.43
CA LYS A 80 -1.39 7.66 -19.67
C LYS A 80 -2.84 7.96 -20.06
N ALA A 81 -3.76 7.01 -19.91
CA ALA A 81 -5.17 7.22 -20.22
C ALA A 81 -5.86 8.18 -19.25
N LEU A 82 -5.48 8.15 -17.97
CA LEU A 82 -5.98 9.07 -16.94
C LEU A 82 -5.36 10.46 -17.11
N ALA A 83 -4.06 10.56 -17.37
CA ALA A 83 -3.38 11.85 -17.62
C ALA A 83 -3.92 12.60 -18.84
N ARG A 84 -4.47 11.88 -19.83
CA ARG A 84 -5.15 12.49 -21.00
C ARG A 84 -6.52 13.07 -20.67
N ASP A 85 -7.04 12.86 -19.48
CA ASP A 85 -8.40 13.26 -19.10
C ASP A 85 -8.36 14.32 -18.01
N PRO A 86 -8.87 15.54 -18.26
CA PRO A 86 -8.84 16.64 -17.27
C PRO A 86 -9.63 16.35 -15.98
N MET A 87 -10.52 15.35 -16.00
CA MET A 87 -11.37 14.99 -14.86
C MET A 87 -10.73 13.97 -13.92
N PHE A 88 -9.56 13.43 -14.26
CA PHE A 88 -8.83 12.48 -13.42
C PHE A 88 -7.50 13.07 -12.97
N GLN A 89 -7.23 12.99 -11.67
CA GLN A 89 -5.93 13.34 -11.09
C GLN A 89 -5.32 12.10 -10.45
N VAL A 90 -4.08 11.81 -10.82
CA VAL A 90 -3.32 10.70 -10.25
C VAL A 90 -2.37 11.30 -9.21
N VAL A 91 -2.51 10.86 -7.97
CA VAL A 91 -1.69 11.28 -6.83
C VAL A 91 -0.96 10.04 -6.33
N GLU A 92 0.36 10.05 -6.44
CA GLU A 92 1.24 9.02 -5.87
C GLU A 92 1.24 9.22 -4.34
N ALA A 93 0.91 8.17 -3.57
CA ALA A 93 0.87 8.20 -2.10
C ALA A 93 2.12 7.60 -1.48
#